data_AF-A0A841M8R3-F1
#
_entry.id   AF-A0A841M8R3-F1
#
_cell.length_a   1.000
_cell.length_b   1.000
_cell.length_c   1.000
_cell.angle_alpha   90.00
_cell.angle_beta   90.00
_cell.angle_gamma   90.00
#
_symmetry.space_group_name_H-M   'P 1'
#
loop_
_entity.id
_entity.type
_entity.pdbx_description
1 polymer ?
#
loop_
_entity_poly.entity_id
_entity_poly.type
_entity_poly.pdbx_seq_one_letter_code
_entity_poly.pdbx_strand_id
1 'polypeptide(L)'
;MTSELKPCKNCGSLDQSWQDGKRVTTGVSHNRLNLNDVEAFFFLGCNACGETLRYMSCEAISEQLNTRATPSADTLAGVQKYGDGEYVLYS
;
A
#
# COMPACT_ATOMS: atom_id res chain seq x y z
N MET A 1 12.04 -8.21 -13.92
CA MET A 1 10.70 -8.49 -14.48
C MET A 1 9.87 -7.21 -14.38
N THR A 2 9.86 -6.42 -15.45
CA THR A 2 8.99 -5.25 -15.59
C THR A 2 7.55 -5.76 -15.75
N SER A 3 6.75 -5.65 -14.70
CA SER A 3 5.32 -5.96 -14.79
C SER A 3 4.70 -5.01 -15.81
N GLU A 4 4.24 -5.52 -16.94
CA GLU A 4 3.56 -4.70 -17.96
C GLU A 4 2.34 -4.01 -17.33
N LEU A 5 2.32 -2.67 -17.38
CA LEU A 5 1.19 -1.88 -16.92
C LEU A 5 0.02 -2.15 -17.87
N LYS A 6 -1.09 -2.67 -17.32
CA LYS A 6 -2.30 -2.90 -18.09
C LYS A 6 -2.93 -1.53 -18.44
N PRO A 7 -3.29 -1.27 -19.70
CA PRO A 7 -3.93 0.00 -20.07
C PRO A 7 -5.28 0.16 -19.36
N CYS A 8 -5.66 1.42 -19.15
CA CYS A 8 -6.95 1.78 -18.58
C CYS A 8 -8.06 1.19 -19.46
N LYS A 9 -9.00 0.48 -18.85
CA LYS A 9 -10.11 -0.15 -19.59
C LYS A 9 -11.11 0.87 -20.16
N ASN A 10 -11.15 2.08 -19.59
CA ASN A 10 -12.07 3.14 -20.01
C ASN A 10 -11.51 3.96 -21.18
N CYS A 11 -10.27 4.45 -21.06
CA CYS A 11 -9.68 5.35 -22.07
C CYS A 11 -8.44 4.80 -22.80
N GLY A 12 -7.97 3.61 -22.45
CA GLY A 12 -6.76 3.01 -23.02
C GLY A 12 -5.43 3.61 -22.52
N SER A 13 -5.48 4.68 -21.72
CA SER A 13 -4.26 5.35 -21.22
C SER A 13 -3.42 4.45 -20.29
N LEU A 14 -2.10 4.57 -20.42
CA LEU A 14 -1.12 3.99 -19.51
C LEU A 14 -0.75 4.96 -18.37
N ASP A 15 -1.23 6.20 -18.41
CA ASP A 15 -1.02 7.20 -17.38
C ASP A 15 -1.92 6.90 -16.17
N GLN A 16 -1.32 6.20 -15.20
CA GLN A 16 -1.97 5.68 -14.01
C GLN A 16 -1.11 5.99 -12.79
N SER A 17 -1.75 6.38 -11.69
CA SER A 17 -1.07 6.69 -10.44
C SER A 17 -1.74 5.99 -9.27
N TRP A 18 -0.91 5.52 -8.34
CA TRP A 18 -1.39 5.08 -7.03
C TRP A 18 -1.67 6.31 -6.17
N GLN A 19 -2.82 6.27 -5.49
CA GLN A 19 -3.29 7.30 -4.59
C GLN A 19 -3.78 6.63 -3.30
N ASP A 20 -3.71 7.35 -2.18
CA ASP A 20 -4.24 6.94 -0.89
C ASP A 20 -5.48 7.75 -0.51
N GLY A 21 -6.31 7.16 0.34
CA GLY A 21 -7.48 7.79 0.89
C GLY A 21 -7.77 7.26 2.29
N LYS A 22 -8.63 7.98 3.00
CA LYS A 22 -9.11 7.59 4.34
C LYS A 22 -10.63 7.52 4.31
N ARG A 23 -11.21 6.48 4.90
CA ARG A 23 -12.66 6.38 5.06
C ARG A 23 -13.02 5.94 6.46
N VAL A 24 -14.22 6.34 6.89
CA VAL A 24 -14.81 5.88 8.15
C VAL A 24 -15.41 4.50 7.92
N THR A 25 -15.05 3.53 8.75
CA THR A 25 -15.55 2.14 8.66
C THR A 25 -16.91 1.98 9.32
N THR A 26 -17.23 2.85 10.29
CA THR A 26 -18.49 2.81 11.02
C THR A 26 -19.52 3.73 10.36
N GLY A 27 -20.69 3.18 10.05
CA GLY A 27 -21.82 3.96 9.50
C GLY A 27 -22.53 4.85 10.54
N VAL A 28 -22.02 4.89 11.77
CA VAL A 28 -22.64 5.61 12.90
C VAL A 28 -21.76 6.79 13.24
N SER A 29 -22.26 7.99 12.98
CA SER A 29 -21.65 9.24 13.44
C SER A 29 -21.77 9.35 14.95
N HIS A 30 -20.84 8.73 15.66
CA HIS A 30 -20.58 9.11 17.04
C HIS A 30 -19.96 10.51 16.93
N ASN A 31 -20.44 11.49 17.68
CA ASN A 31 -20.09 12.91 17.54
C ASN A 31 -18.60 13.24 17.82
N ARG A 32 -17.73 12.23 17.77
CA ARG A 32 -16.28 12.21 17.89
C ARG A 32 -15.75 11.13 16.93
N LEU A 33 -14.79 11.50 16.07
CA LEU A 33 -14.08 10.56 15.21
C LEU A 33 -12.99 9.85 16.04
N ASN A 34 -13.07 8.53 16.21
CA ASN A 34 -11.98 7.77 16.84
C ASN A 34 -11.03 7.22 15.77
N LEU A 35 -9.75 7.06 16.12
CA LEU A 35 -8.76 6.49 15.21
C LEU A 35 -9.10 5.05 14.79
N ASN A 36 -9.76 4.30 15.67
CA ASN A 36 -10.22 2.94 15.38
C ASN A 36 -11.37 2.89 14.36
N ASP A 37 -12.02 4.03 14.10
CA ASP A 37 -13.14 4.13 13.15
C ASP A 37 -12.68 4.56 11.76
N VAL A 38 -11.37 4.81 11.57
CA VAL A 38 -10.80 5.29 10.30
C VAL A 38 -9.87 4.23 9.74
N GLU A 39 -10.10 3.85 8.48
CA GLU A 39 -9.15 3.04 7.74
C GLU A 39 -8.56 3.82 6.57
N ALA A 40 -7.29 3.53 6.27
CA ALA A 40 -6.67 3.97 5.03
C ALA A 40 -6.87 2.92 3.93
N PHE A 41 -6.96 3.38 2.70
CA PHE A 41 -7.05 2.52 1.53
C PHE A 41 -6.20 3.11 0.41
N PHE A 42 -5.76 2.25 -0.49
CA PHE A 42 -5.02 2.62 -1.68
C PHE A 42 -5.85 2.30 -2.92
N PHE A 43 -5.74 3.14 -3.93
CA PHE A 43 -6.38 2.90 -5.20
C PHE A 43 -5.49 3.32 -6.37
N LEU A 44 -5.64 2.62 -7.48
CA LEU A 44 -4.96 2.93 -8.73
C LEU A 44 -5.94 3.71 -9.59
N GLY A 45 -5.66 5.00 -9.79
CA GLY A 45 -6.45 5.90 -10.64
C GLY A 45 -5.82 6.09 -12.01
N CYS A 46 -6.64 6.35 -13.03
CA CYS A 46 -6.18 6.84 -14.32
C CYS A 46 -6.20 8.37 -14.34
N ASN A 47 -5.04 9.00 -14.55
CA ASN A 47 -4.93 10.46 -14.54
C ASN A 47 -5.61 11.11 -15.75
N ALA A 48 -5.79 10.37 -16.85
CA ALA A 48 -6.38 10.89 -18.07
C ALA A 48 -7.92 10.99 -18.03
N CYS A 49 -8.60 10.08 -17.34
CA CYS A 49 -10.07 10.02 -17.33
C CYS A 49 -10.71 9.97 -15.94
N GLY A 50 -9.89 9.90 -14.87
CA GLY A 50 -10.37 9.81 -13.49
C GLY A 50 -10.88 8.43 -13.06
N GLU A 51 -10.86 7.44 -13.96
CA GLU A 51 -11.35 6.09 -13.66
C GLU A 51 -10.51 5.43 -12.56
N THR A 52 -11.18 4.83 -11.57
CA THR A 52 -10.51 4.02 -10.55
C THR A 52 -10.39 2.58 -11.01
N LEU A 53 -9.16 2.14 -11.27
CA LEU A 53 -8.85 0.84 -11.86
C LEU A 53 -8.73 -0.28 -10.84
N ARG A 54 -8.34 0.05 -9.60
CA ARG A 54 -8.15 -0.93 -8.54
C ARG A 54 -8.30 -0.29 -7.16
N TYR A 55 -8.85 -1.04 -6.21
CA TYR A 55 -8.80 -0.75 -4.78
C TYR A 55 -8.00 -1.82 -4.04
N MET A 56 -7.27 -1.41 -3.00
CA MET A 56 -6.52 -2.28 -2.09
C MET A 56 -6.60 -1.74 -0.67
N SER A 57 -6.76 -2.64 0.31
CA SER A 57 -6.65 -2.28 1.72
C SER A 57 -5.18 -2.10 2.13
N CYS A 58 -4.97 -1.46 3.27
CA CYS A 58 -3.64 -1.32 3.88
C CYS A 58 -2.96 -2.67 4.13
N GLU A 59 -3.71 -3.68 4.55
CA GLU A 59 -3.20 -5.03 4.83
C GLU A 59 -2.71 -5.68 3.54
N ALA A 60 -3.51 -5.61 2.47
CA ALA A 60 -3.17 -6.21 1.18
C ALA A 60 -1.94 -5.56 0.56
N ILE A 61 -1.78 -4.24 0.65
CA ILE A 61 -0.59 -3.57 0.13
C ILE A 61 0.64 -3.87 1.01
N SER A 62 0.47 -3.94 2.34
CA SER A 62 1.56 -4.28 3.27
C SER A 62 2.08 -5.68 3.01
N GLU A 63 1.19 -6.65 2.80
CA GLU A 63 1.56 -8.01 2.43
C GLU A 63 2.33 -8.06 1.11
N GLN A 64 1.88 -7.32 0.09
CA GLN A 64 2.60 -7.25 -1.20
C GLN A 64 3.98 -6.60 -1.07
N LEU A 65 4.09 -5.53 -0.28
CA LEU A 65 5.36 -4.85 -0.04
C LEU A 65 6.32 -5.75 0.75
N ASN A 66 5.84 -6.44 1.78
CA ASN A 66 6.63 -7.36 2.59
C ASN A 66 7.08 -8.59 1.78
N THR A 67 6.23 -9.12 0.91
CA THR A 67 6.59 -10.23 0.01
C THR A 67 7.71 -9.82 -0.94
N ARG A 68 7.67 -8.59 -1.46
CA ARG A 68 8.73 -8.02 -2.31
C ARG A 68 10.00 -7.66 -1.53
N ALA A 69 9.86 -7.32 -0.25
CA ALA A 69 10.96 -6.91 0.61
C ALA A 69 11.70 -8.09 1.27
N THR A 70 11.44 -9.35 0.86
CA THR A 70 12.23 -10.50 1.32
C THR A 70 13.72 -10.16 1.17
N PRO A 71 14.44 -9.92 2.28
CA PRO A 71 15.79 -9.39 2.19
C PRO A 71 16.67 -10.44 1.49
N SER A 72 17.44 -10.02 0.49
CA SER A 72 18.49 -10.89 -0.03
C SER A 72 19.50 -11.16 1.10
N ALA A 73 20.14 -12.32 1.08
CA ALA A 73 21.13 -12.70 2.11
C ALA A 73 22.21 -11.62 2.33
N ASP A 74 22.50 -10.81 1.31
CA ASP A 74 23.43 -9.69 1.36
C ASP A 74 22.94 -8.51 2.24
N THR A 75 21.63 -8.28 2.36
CA THR A 75 21.07 -7.26 3.27
C THR A 75 21.24 -7.66 4.74
N LEU A 76 21.27 -8.97 5.03
CA LEU A 76 21.44 -9.49 6.39
C LEU A 76 22.90 -9.49 6.86
N ALA A 77 23.87 -9.29 5.96
CA ALA A 77 25.30 -9.26 6.31
C ALA A 77 25.70 -8.05 7.18
N GLY A 78 24.89 -6.98 7.21
CA GLY A 78 25.06 -5.82 8.09
C GLY A 78 24.16 -5.80 9.33
N VAL A 79 23.27 -6.79 9.48
CA VAL A 79 22.28 -6.83 10.57
C VAL A 79 22.87 -7.59 11.75
N GLN A 80 23.52 -6.87 12.66
CA GLN A 80 23.97 -7.46 13.92
C GLN A 80 22.75 -7.75 14.80
N LYS A 81 22.61 -9.01 15.24
CA LYS A 81 21.60 -9.41 16.23
C LYS A 81 21.76 -8.58 17.50
N TYR A 82 20.81 -7.73 17.81
CA TYR A 82 20.55 -7.31 19.18
C TYR A 82 19.60 -8.32 19.82
N GLY A 83 19.70 -8.50 21.14
CA GLY A 83 18.95 -9.49 21.90
C GLY A 83 17.44 -9.48 21.61
N ASP A 84 16.83 -10.63 21.88
CA ASP A 84 15.40 -10.85 22.08
C ASP A 84 14.49 -10.74 20.83
N GLY A 85 15.07 -10.71 19.63
CA GLY A 85 14.35 -11.04 18.38
C GLY A 85 13.73 -9.87 17.62
N GLU A 86 14.14 -8.64 17.91
CA GLU A 86 13.71 -7.46 17.15
C GLU A 86 14.80 -6.99 16.18
N TYR A 87 14.46 -6.90 14.90
CA TYR A 87 15.35 -6.40 13.85
C TYR A 87 15.01 -4.94 13.56
N VAL A 88 15.93 -4.02 13.86
CA VAL A 88 15.76 -2.59 13.55
C VAL A 88 16.73 -2.20 12.44
N LEU A 89 16.19 -1.66 11.33
CA LEU A 89 16.96 -1.01 10.29
C LEU A 89 17.37 0.38 10.80
N TYR A 90 18.63 0.58 11.13
CA TYR A 90 19.18 1.92 11.32
C TYR A 90 19.69 2.44 9.97
N SER A 91 19.12 3.55 9.51
CA SER A 91 19.61 4.37 8.39
C SER A 91 20.77 5.26 8.82
#